data_AF-A0A9X9PC11-F1
#
_entry.id   AF-A0A9X9PC11-F1
#
_cell.length_a   1.000
_cell.length_b   1.000
_cell.length_c   1.000
_cell.angle_alpha   90.00
_cell.angle_beta   90.00
_cell.angle_gamma   90.00
#
_symmetry.space_group_name_H-M   'P 1'
#
loop_
_entity.id
_entity.type
_entity.pdbx_description
1 polymer ?
#
loop_
_entity_poly.entity_id
_entity_poly.type
_entity_poly.pdbx_seq_one_letter_code
_entity_poly.pdbx_strand_id
1 'polypeptide(L)'
;MSFAIDNINAGSRVALCTLVEIRGGSSRSLGAHMAVAQDGNYCGYVSGGCTEAAVAAEALQAIGSGHDRFVMLGEGSPFFDIVLPCGGGITVAIHLVKNVEPLCSITRLLDHRRGAALRYTPSLEQISPGFEGAPTGWHGGVFVTGYRPKVRVVISGRSLEVETAASVARAAGYDVFILKDAPHTPVDATVIDPDTAVALLEHDLDREVPILAAALRAKPFYIGALGSSRTHEKRVERLRRSGHSEKAIARIKAPIGVFGRARDAQSLALSVIADIAASRQAYVTQS
;
A
#
# COMPACT_ATOMS: atom_id res chain seq x y z
N MET A 1 4.55 4.03 -11.89
CA MET A 1 4.15 3.55 -13.23
C MET A 1 3.97 4.70 -14.21
N SER A 2 3.40 5.84 -13.81
CA SER A 2 3.26 7.05 -14.65
C SER A 2 4.52 7.39 -15.45
N PHE A 3 5.68 7.54 -14.79
CA PHE A 3 6.95 7.83 -15.48
C PHE A 3 7.24 6.92 -16.68
N ALA A 4 7.02 5.61 -16.53
CA ALA A 4 7.25 4.66 -17.63
C ALA A 4 6.23 4.85 -18.75
N ILE A 5 4.95 4.97 -18.39
CA ILE A 5 3.83 5.18 -19.34
C ILE A 5 4.05 6.48 -20.14
N ASP A 6 4.36 7.57 -19.44
CA ASP A 6 4.55 8.90 -20.02
C ASP A 6 5.73 8.91 -21.02
N ASN A 7 6.86 8.30 -20.64
CA ASN A 7 8.03 8.19 -21.53
C ASN A 7 7.75 7.32 -22.76
N ILE A 8 7.07 6.18 -22.59
CA ILE A 8 6.71 5.31 -23.73
C ILE A 8 5.76 6.03 -24.68
N ASN A 9 4.76 6.73 -24.14
CA ASN A 9 3.82 7.53 -24.95
C ASN A 9 4.52 8.69 -25.68
N ALA A 10 5.63 9.21 -25.12
CA ALA A 10 6.50 10.19 -25.76
C ALA A 10 7.48 9.57 -26.78
N GLY A 11 7.41 8.25 -27.03
CA GLY A 11 8.27 7.55 -27.98
C GLY A 11 9.64 7.12 -27.43
N SER A 12 9.86 7.26 -26.12
CA SER A 12 11.08 6.84 -25.45
C SER A 12 11.05 5.35 -25.09
N ARG A 13 12.18 4.65 -25.25
CA ARG A 13 12.31 3.27 -24.76
C ARG A 13 12.53 3.29 -23.25
N VAL A 14 11.85 2.39 -22.56
CA VAL A 14 11.89 2.30 -21.09
C VAL A 14 12.13 0.85 -20.66
N ALA A 15 13.00 0.68 -19.68
CA ALA A 15 13.16 -0.57 -18.94
C ALA A 15 12.49 -0.47 -17.57
N LEU A 16 11.70 -1.50 -17.22
CA LEU A 16 11.13 -1.68 -15.89
C LEU A 16 12.03 -2.63 -15.11
N CYS A 17 12.74 -2.08 -14.13
CA CYS A 17 13.60 -2.80 -13.22
C CYS A 17 12.79 -3.23 -11.99
N THR A 18 12.78 -4.52 -11.67
CA THR A 18 11.95 -5.12 -10.61
C THR A 18 12.83 -5.91 -9.64
N LEU A 19 12.73 -5.63 -8.35
CA LEU A 19 13.38 -6.43 -7.31
C LEU A 19 12.72 -7.80 -7.20
N VAL A 20 13.39 -8.85 -7.67
CA VAL A 20 12.82 -10.21 -7.78
C VAL A 20 13.42 -11.21 -6.80
N GLU A 21 14.50 -10.86 -6.12
CA GLU A 21 15.12 -11.70 -5.09
C GLU A 21 15.86 -10.84 -4.07
N ILE A 22 15.86 -11.29 -2.82
CA ILE A 22 16.58 -10.67 -1.71
C ILE A 22 17.33 -11.78 -0.97
N ARG A 23 18.62 -11.56 -0.69
CA ARG A 23 19.49 -12.39 0.14
C ARG A 23 19.90 -11.57 1.35
N GLY A 24 19.61 -12.07 2.55
CA GLY A 24 19.79 -11.29 3.78
C GLY A 24 18.76 -10.16 3.92
N GLY A 25 19.20 -9.01 4.45
CA GLY A 25 18.33 -7.85 4.68
C GLY A 25 18.20 -6.93 3.47
N SER A 26 17.00 -6.40 3.22
CA SER A 26 16.74 -5.35 2.22
C SER A 26 15.83 -4.28 2.81
N SER A 27 16.03 -3.03 2.39
CA SER A 27 15.18 -1.89 2.71
C SER A 27 13.83 -1.93 1.97
N ARG A 28 13.71 -2.75 0.92
CA ARG A 28 12.53 -2.88 0.06
C ARG A 28 12.07 -4.32 -0.05
N SER A 29 10.75 -4.45 -0.18
CA SER A 29 10.10 -5.72 -0.47
C SER A 29 10.25 -6.12 -1.93
N LEU A 30 10.16 -7.42 -2.20
CA LEU A 30 10.01 -7.96 -3.56
C LEU A 30 8.90 -7.23 -4.32
N GLY A 31 9.11 -7.08 -5.63
CA GLY A 31 8.20 -6.33 -6.52
C GLY A 31 8.38 -4.81 -6.48
N ALA A 32 9.34 -4.27 -5.71
CA ALA A 32 9.72 -2.88 -5.83
C ALA A 32 10.25 -2.58 -7.25
N HIS A 33 9.82 -1.44 -7.81
CA HIS A 33 10.15 -1.06 -9.17
C HIS A 33 10.99 0.22 -9.24
N MET A 34 11.84 0.26 -10.26
CA MET A 34 12.50 1.44 -10.79
C MET A 34 12.31 1.43 -12.31
N ALA A 35 11.90 2.54 -12.90
CA ALA A 35 11.76 2.68 -14.36
C ALA A 35 12.88 3.56 -14.88
N VAL A 36 13.55 3.13 -15.96
CA VAL A 36 14.70 3.80 -16.56
C VAL A 36 14.40 4.07 -18.02
N ALA A 37 14.44 5.34 -18.43
CA ALA A 37 14.29 5.76 -19.81
C ALA A 37 15.64 5.70 -20.55
N GLN A 38 15.61 5.63 -21.89
CA GLN A 38 16.81 5.48 -22.72
C GLN A 38 17.80 6.66 -22.63
N ASP A 39 17.35 7.82 -22.13
CA ASP A 39 18.19 8.99 -21.86
C ASP A 39 18.92 8.92 -20.50
N GLY A 40 18.71 7.84 -19.75
CA GLY A 40 19.29 7.61 -18.43
C GLY A 40 18.48 8.18 -17.27
N ASN A 41 17.41 8.94 -17.54
CA ASN A 41 16.52 9.41 -16.48
C ASN A 41 15.75 8.23 -15.88
N TYR A 42 15.55 8.25 -14.55
CA TYR A 42 14.83 7.20 -13.87
C TYR A 42 13.93 7.68 -12.73
N CYS A 43 12.94 6.86 -12.40
CA CYS A 43 12.00 7.09 -11.30
C CYS A 43 11.74 5.79 -10.52
N GLY A 44 11.66 5.91 -9.19
CA GLY A 44 11.56 4.77 -8.30
C GLY A 44 12.94 4.28 -7.85
N TYR A 45 12.94 3.26 -6.99
CA TYR A 45 14.14 2.72 -6.37
C TYR A 45 13.89 1.28 -5.92
N VAL A 46 14.96 0.49 -5.93
CA VAL A 46 14.92 -0.94 -5.57
C VAL A 46 15.61 -1.21 -4.24
N SER A 47 16.55 -0.36 -3.80
CA SER A 47 17.15 -0.42 -2.46
C SER A 47 17.17 0.95 -1.75
N GLY A 48 17.01 2.06 -2.48
CA GLY A 48 17.00 3.41 -1.89
C GLY A 48 18.37 3.86 -1.40
N GLY A 49 19.44 3.40 -2.04
CA GLY A 49 20.84 3.67 -1.66
C GLY A 49 21.73 3.91 -2.88
N CYS A 50 22.95 3.36 -2.86
CA CYS A 50 23.95 3.56 -3.92
C CYS A 50 23.74 2.68 -5.17
N THR A 51 22.76 1.77 -5.16
CA THR A 51 22.59 0.76 -6.22
C THR A 51 21.85 1.26 -7.45
N GLU A 52 21.06 2.32 -7.31
CA GLU A 52 20.14 2.81 -8.34
C GLU A 52 20.88 3.21 -9.62
N ALA A 53 22.06 3.84 -9.49
CA ALA A 53 22.89 4.18 -10.65
C ALA A 53 23.43 2.94 -11.38
N ALA A 54 23.81 1.89 -10.64
CA ALA A 54 24.26 0.63 -11.24
C ALA A 54 23.11 -0.09 -11.97
N VAL A 55 21.92 -0.12 -11.37
CA VAL A 55 20.71 -0.64 -12.02
C VAL A 55 20.36 0.17 -13.27
N ALA A 56 20.46 1.49 -13.22
CA ALA A 56 20.25 2.36 -14.38
C ALA A 56 21.25 2.05 -15.52
N ALA A 57 22.52 1.85 -15.19
CA ALA A 57 23.55 1.50 -16.15
C ALA A 57 23.25 0.15 -16.85
N GLU A 58 22.90 -0.89 -16.08
CA GLU A 58 22.49 -2.19 -16.66
C GLU A 58 21.20 -2.08 -17.47
N ALA A 59 20.27 -1.21 -17.08
CA ALA A 59 19.06 -0.95 -17.84
C ALA A 59 19.35 -0.29 -19.20
N LEU A 60 20.31 0.64 -19.27
CA LEU A 60 20.76 1.21 -20.54
C LEU A 60 21.43 0.15 -21.43
N GLN A 61 22.18 -0.80 -20.86
CA GLN A 61 22.74 -1.94 -21.62
C GLN A 61 21.63 -2.85 -22.16
N ALA A 62 20.61 -3.15 -21.35
CA ALA A 62 19.44 -3.91 -21.79
C ALA A 62 18.72 -3.21 -22.96
N ILE A 63 18.44 -1.91 -22.82
CA ILE A 63 17.84 -1.07 -23.88
C ILE A 63 18.69 -1.08 -25.16
N GLY A 64 20.02 -0.99 -25.04
CA GLY A 64 20.95 -1.05 -26.17
C GLY A 64 20.92 -2.39 -26.90
N SER A 65 20.89 -3.50 -26.14
CA SER A 65 20.84 -4.86 -26.69
C SER A 65 19.47 -5.28 -27.23
N GLY A 66 18.38 -4.65 -26.77
CA GLY A 66 17.01 -5.03 -27.11
C GLY A 66 16.46 -6.24 -26.33
N HIS A 67 17.21 -6.74 -25.34
CA HIS A 67 16.89 -7.95 -24.57
C HIS A 67 16.82 -7.70 -23.07
N ASP A 68 15.94 -8.44 -22.40
CA ASP A 68 15.81 -8.42 -20.95
C ASP A 68 17.08 -8.97 -20.27
N ARG A 69 17.36 -8.51 -19.06
CA ARG A 69 18.55 -8.92 -18.29
C ARG A 69 18.21 -9.09 -16.82
N PHE A 70 19.09 -9.80 -16.10
CA PHE A 70 19.09 -9.81 -14.64
C PHE A 70 20.41 -9.22 -14.16
N VAL A 71 20.34 -8.39 -13.12
CA VAL A 71 21.52 -7.89 -12.42
C VAL A 71 21.46 -8.36 -10.97
N MET A 72 22.58 -8.90 -10.50
CA MET A 72 22.79 -9.28 -9.11
C MET A 72 23.77 -8.29 -8.49
N LEU A 73 23.43 -7.75 -7.32
CA LEU A 73 24.22 -6.76 -6.59
C LEU A 73 24.40 -7.21 -5.13
N GLY A 74 25.54 -6.87 -4.52
CA GLY A 74 25.84 -7.28 -3.14
C GLY A 74 26.31 -8.73 -3.02
N GLU A 75 25.84 -9.43 -2.01
CA GLU A 75 26.21 -10.82 -1.76
C GLU A 75 25.92 -11.73 -2.97
N GLY A 76 26.94 -12.46 -3.42
CA GLY A 76 26.91 -13.33 -4.59
C GLY A 76 27.12 -12.63 -5.94
N SER A 77 27.16 -11.29 -5.96
CA SER A 77 27.41 -10.49 -7.17
C SER A 77 28.75 -10.83 -7.82
N PRO A 78 28.83 -10.88 -9.17
CA PRO A 78 30.11 -10.94 -9.87
C PRO A 78 30.88 -9.61 -9.79
N PHE A 79 30.20 -8.51 -9.44
CA PHE A 79 30.82 -7.21 -9.22
C PHE A 79 31.35 -7.12 -7.78
N PHE A 80 32.67 -7.12 -7.63
CA PHE A 80 33.34 -7.00 -6.33
C PHE A 80 33.12 -5.63 -5.66
N ASP A 81 32.86 -4.58 -6.44
CA ASP A 81 32.88 -3.20 -5.96
C ASP A 81 31.53 -2.70 -5.38
N ILE A 82 30.47 -3.50 -5.48
CA ILE A 82 29.12 -3.12 -4.99
C ILE A 82 28.78 -3.97 -3.77
N VAL A 83 29.24 -3.51 -2.61
CA VAL A 83 28.87 -4.07 -1.31
C VAL A 83 27.69 -3.28 -0.75
N LEU A 84 26.61 -3.98 -0.42
CA LEU A 84 25.47 -3.34 0.25
C LEU A 84 25.82 -3.06 1.73
N PRO A 85 25.45 -1.90 2.30
CA PRO A 85 25.75 -1.58 3.70
C PRO A 85 25.16 -2.58 4.70
N CYS A 86 24.07 -3.27 4.32
CA CYS A 86 23.44 -4.31 5.13
C CYS A 86 24.14 -5.68 5.05
N GLY A 87 25.15 -5.83 4.19
CA GLY A 87 25.84 -7.10 3.92
C GLY A 87 25.05 -8.11 3.08
N GLY A 88 23.83 -7.78 2.65
CA GLY A 88 22.98 -8.66 1.84
C GLY A 88 23.22 -8.55 0.33
N GLY A 89 22.33 -9.16 -0.45
CA GLY A 89 22.32 -9.10 -1.91
C GLY A 89 20.91 -9.00 -2.49
N ILE A 90 20.80 -8.47 -3.70
CA ILE A 90 19.54 -8.34 -4.43
C ILE A 90 19.69 -8.82 -5.87
N THR A 91 18.62 -9.40 -6.42
CA THR A 91 18.50 -9.65 -7.86
C THR A 91 17.41 -8.75 -8.43
N VAL A 92 17.74 -7.99 -9.47
CA VAL A 92 16.82 -7.11 -10.18
C VAL A 92 16.62 -7.64 -11.60
N ALA A 93 15.37 -7.91 -11.96
CA ALA A 93 14.97 -8.21 -13.33
C ALA A 93 14.78 -6.90 -14.09
N ILE A 94 15.41 -6.76 -15.24
CA ILE A 94 15.35 -5.60 -16.11
C ILE A 94 14.57 -6.02 -17.36
N HIS A 95 13.33 -5.54 -17.45
CA HIS A 95 12.43 -5.86 -18.56
C HIS A 95 12.26 -4.65 -19.49
N LEU A 96 12.50 -4.81 -20.79
CA LEU A 96 12.20 -3.78 -21.78
C LEU A 96 10.70 -3.75 -22.04
N VAL A 97 10.06 -2.62 -21.74
CA VAL A 97 8.60 -2.50 -21.90
C VAL A 97 8.25 -2.36 -23.38
N LYS A 98 7.95 -3.49 -24.03
CA LYS A 98 7.55 -3.57 -25.45
C LYS A 98 6.07 -3.22 -25.65
N ASN A 99 5.23 -3.46 -24.64
CA ASN A 99 3.80 -3.14 -24.63
C ASN A 99 3.45 -2.43 -23.32
N VAL A 100 2.91 -1.22 -23.42
CA VAL A 100 2.55 -0.38 -22.26
C VAL A 100 1.21 -0.76 -21.63
N GLU A 101 0.32 -1.44 -22.36
CA GLU A 101 -1.05 -1.71 -21.90
C GLU A 101 -1.12 -2.43 -20.55
N PRO A 102 -0.28 -3.42 -20.21
CA PRO A 102 -0.28 -4.01 -18.88
C PRO A 102 -0.06 -2.97 -17.76
N LEU A 103 0.82 -1.98 -17.96
CA LEU A 103 1.04 -0.90 -17.00
C LEU A 103 -0.17 0.03 -16.91
N CYS A 104 -0.75 0.42 -18.05
CA CYS A 104 -1.97 1.22 -18.10
C CYS A 104 -3.15 0.53 -17.41
N SER A 105 -3.30 -0.79 -17.61
CA SER A 105 -4.37 -1.58 -17.00
C SER A 105 -4.27 -1.61 -15.48
N ILE A 106 -3.06 -1.71 -14.92
CA ILE A 106 -2.82 -1.69 -13.49
C ILE A 106 -3.14 -0.32 -12.92
N THR A 107 -2.65 0.76 -13.54
CA THR A 107 -2.98 2.12 -13.12
C THR A 107 -4.50 2.34 -13.08
N ARG A 108 -5.21 1.94 -14.14
CA ARG A 108 -6.68 2.05 -14.21
C ARG A 108 -7.38 1.28 -13.09
N LEU A 109 -6.94 0.06 -12.77
CA LEU A 109 -7.50 -0.72 -11.67
C LEU A 109 -7.25 -0.04 -10.31
N LEU A 110 -6.05 0.47 -10.08
CA LEU A 110 -5.69 1.15 -8.83
C LEU A 110 -6.41 2.49 -8.65
N ASP A 111 -6.64 3.23 -9.73
CA ASP A 111 -7.43 4.48 -9.73
C ASP A 111 -8.89 4.21 -9.31
N HIS A 112 -9.42 3.05 -9.68
CA HIS A 112 -10.72 2.55 -9.24
C HIS A 112 -10.68 1.77 -7.92
N ARG A 113 -9.56 1.83 -7.19
CA ARG A 113 -9.32 1.17 -5.91
C ARG A 113 -9.60 -0.34 -5.94
N ARG A 114 -9.19 -0.99 -7.03
CA ARG A 114 -9.17 -2.45 -7.18
C ARG A 114 -7.74 -2.97 -7.08
N GLY A 115 -7.57 -4.13 -6.48
CA GLY A 115 -6.27 -4.80 -6.50
C GLY A 115 -5.90 -5.20 -7.93
N ALA A 116 -4.60 -5.25 -8.19
CA ALA A 116 -4.07 -5.60 -9.50
C ALA A 116 -2.80 -6.44 -9.35
N ALA A 117 -2.36 -7.08 -10.41
CA ALA A 117 -1.06 -7.73 -10.44
C ALA A 117 -0.39 -7.57 -11.80
N LEU A 118 0.94 -7.57 -11.81
CA LEU A 118 1.77 -7.63 -13.01
C LEU A 118 2.51 -8.96 -13.02
N ARG A 119 2.47 -9.67 -14.15
CA ARG A 119 3.24 -10.89 -14.36
C ARG A 119 4.40 -10.57 -15.27
N TYR A 120 5.61 -10.92 -14.87
CA TYR A 120 6.81 -10.89 -15.70
C TYR A 120 7.23 -12.32 -16.01
N THR A 121 7.33 -12.65 -17.30
CA THR A 121 7.72 -13.97 -17.80
C THR A 121 9.05 -13.86 -18.54
N PRO A 122 10.18 -14.18 -17.89
CA PRO A 122 11.51 -13.98 -18.47
C PRO A 122 11.74 -14.75 -19.77
N SER A 123 11.25 -15.99 -19.85
CA SER A 123 11.42 -16.84 -21.04
C SER A 123 10.74 -16.29 -22.30
N LEU A 124 9.79 -15.37 -22.13
CA LEU A 124 9.08 -14.71 -23.23
C LEU A 124 9.46 -13.23 -23.35
N GLU A 125 10.30 -12.71 -22.44
CA GLU A 125 10.60 -11.28 -22.30
C GLU A 125 9.33 -10.40 -22.36
N GLN A 126 8.35 -10.74 -21.52
CA GLN A 126 7.02 -10.14 -21.57
C GLN A 126 6.46 -9.85 -20.18
N ILE A 127 5.71 -8.76 -20.11
CA ILE A 127 4.78 -8.47 -19.02
C ILE A 127 3.33 -8.65 -19.45
N SER A 128 2.49 -9.11 -18.53
CA SER A 128 1.04 -9.25 -18.74
C SER A 128 0.27 -8.95 -17.44
N PRO A 129 -1.02 -8.60 -17.52
CA PRO A 129 -1.86 -8.49 -16.34
C PRO A 129 -1.92 -9.82 -15.58
N GLY A 130 -1.85 -9.74 -14.25
CA GLY A 130 -2.06 -10.86 -13.34
C GLY A 130 -3.45 -10.85 -12.70
N PHE A 131 -3.67 -11.83 -11.82
CA PHE A 131 -4.91 -11.93 -11.06
C PHE A 131 -4.80 -11.14 -9.74
N GLU A 132 -5.91 -10.51 -9.35
CA GLU A 132 -6.02 -9.79 -8.08
C GLU A 132 -5.74 -10.74 -6.89
N GLY A 133 -4.98 -10.26 -5.92
CA GLY A 133 -4.65 -11.02 -4.70
C GLY A 133 -3.52 -12.03 -4.85
N ALA A 134 -2.87 -12.14 -6.00
CA ALA A 134 -1.70 -13.01 -6.14
C ALA A 134 -0.52 -12.49 -5.28
N PRO A 135 0.11 -13.35 -4.45
CA PRO A 135 1.23 -12.93 -3.62
C PRO A 135 2.46 -12.62 -4.48
N THR A 136 3.15 -11.53 -4.13
CA THR A 136 4.36 -11.12 -4.85
C THR A 136 5.46 -12.16 -4.71
N GLY A 137 6.03 -12.62 -5.82
CA GLY A 137 7.08 -13.63 -5.85
C GLY A 137 7.10 -14.47 -7.12
N TRP A 138 7.96 -15.49 -7.13
CA TRP A 138 8.10 -16.44 -8.23
C TRP A 138 7.06 -17.55 -8.16
N HIS A 139 6.40 -17.81 -9.30
CA HIS A 139 5.39 -18.84 -9.48
C HIS A 139 5.63 -19.56 -10.81
N GLY A 140 6.27 -20.73 -10.77
CA GLY A 140 6.50 -21.54 -11.98
C GLY A 140 7.27 -20.81 -13.09
N GLY A 141 8.32 -20.05 -12.73
CA GLY A 141 9.12 -19.27 -13.69
C GLY A 141 8.52 -17.92 -14.09
N VAL A 142 7.36 -17.55 -13.55
CA VAL A 142 6.75 -16.21 -13.71
C VAL A 142 6.90 -15.44 -12.41
N PHE A 143 7.44 -14.24 -12.47
CA PHE A 143 7.44 -13.34 -11.31
C PHE A 143 6.14 -12.53 -11.29
N VAL A 144 5.43 -12.55 -10.17
CA VAL A 144 4.19 -11.79 -9.99
C VAL A 144 4.46 -10.65 -9.01
N THR A 145 4.05 -9.44 -9.36
CA THR A 145 3.98 -8.30 -8.44
C THR A 145 2.52 -7.97 -8.17
N GLY A 146 2.08 -8.10 -6.92
CA GLY A 146 0.76 -7.65 -6.47
C GLY A 146 0.74 -6.17 -6.10
N TYR A 147 -0.32 -5.47 -6.49
CA TYR A 147 -0.59 -4.07 -6.14
C TYR A 147 -1.92 -3.97 -5.43
N ARG A 148 -1.94 -3.15 -4.37
CA ARG A 148 -3.15 -2.81 -3.64
C ARG A 148 -3.43 -1.32 -3.77
N PRO A 149 -4.70 -0.91 -3.70
CA PRO A 149 -5.06 0.50 -3.60
C PRO A 149 -4.31 1.19 -2.45
N LYS A 150 -4.05 2.48 -2.63
CA LYS A 150 -3.51 3.33 -1.57
C LYS A 150 -4.44 3.27 -0.36
N VAL A 151 -3.85 3.11 0.83
CA VAL A 151 -4.65 3.04 2.07
C VAL A 151 -5.41 4.34 2.25
N ARG A 152 -6.71 4.20 2.44
CA ARG A 152 -7.61 5.31 2.76
C ARG A 152 -7.91 5.32 4.26
N VAL A 153 -7.81 6.47 4.90
CA VAL A 153 -8.21 6.68 6.30
C VAL A 153 -9.47 7.53 6.31
N VAL A 154 -10.59 6.92 6.67
CA VAL A 154 -11.88 7.58 6.90
C VAL A 154 -11.96 7.98 8.36
N ILE A 155 -12.10 9.28 8.63
CA ILE A 155 -12.15 9.82 10.00
C ILE A 155 -13.51 10.47 10.25
N SER A 156 -14.15 10.13 11.38
CA SER A 156 -15.36 10.79 11.88
C SER A 156 -15.08 11.59 13.15
N GLY A 157 -15.70 12.76 13.27
CA GLY A 157 -15.63 13.63 14.45
C GLY A 157 -15.62 15.10 14.05
N ARG A 158 -15.56 15.99 15.06
CA ARG A 158 -15.63 17.46 14.86
C ARG A 158 -14.52 18.23 15.59
N SER A 159 -13.47 17.55 15.98
CA SER A 159 -12.57 18.04 17.01
C SER A 159 -11.15 18.22 16.50
N LEU A 160 -10.30 18.88 17.29
CA LEU A 160 -8.88 19.08 16.97
C LEU A 160 -8.17 17.74 16.70
N GLU A 161 -8.61 16.68 17.37
CA GLU A 161 -8.15 15.31 17.19
C GLU A 161 -8.32 14.83 15.74
N VAL A 162 -9.42 15.19 15.07
CA VAL A 162 -9.68 14.81 13.67
C VAL A 162 -8.66 15.48 12.74
N GLU A 163 -8.49 16.79 12.86
CA GLU A 163 -7.56 17.52 11.99
C GLU A 163 -6.11 17.11 12.23
N THR A 164 -5.75 16.87 13.50
CA THR A 164 -4.40 16.41 13.86
C THR A 164 -4.13 15.01 13.31
N ALA A 165 -5.06 14.07 13.50
CA ALA A 165 -4.95 12.72 12.94
C ALA A 165 -4.93 12.73 11.41
N ALA A 166 -5.74 13.56 10.77
CA ALA A 166 -5.77 13.74 9.33
C ALA A 166 -4.44 14.30 8.79
N SER A 167 -3.83 15.26 9.49
CA SER A 167 -2.52 15.81 9.13
C SER A 167 -1.43 14.74 9.20
N VAL A 168 -1.35 13.99 10.31
CA VAL A 168 -0.39 12.89 10.47
C VAL A 168 -0.60 11.79 9.41
N ALA A 169 -1.86 11.42 9.13
CA ALA A 169 -2.18 10.44 8.11
C ALA A 169 -1.75 10.87 6.70
N ARG A 170 -1.99 12.14 6.32
CA ARG A 170 -1.52 12.68 5.04
C ARG A 170 0.00 12.69 4.94
N ALA A 171 0.68 13.09 6.02
CA ALA A 171 2.14 13.09 6.09
C ALA A 171 2.72 11.66 5.98
N ALA A 172 2.02 10.66 6.52
CA ALA A 172 2.35 9.24 6.36
C ALA A 172 2.02 8.68 4.96
N GLY A 173 1.47 9.50 4.07
CA GLY A 173 1.15 9.12 2.69
C GLY A 173 -0.18 8.38 2.54
N TYR A 174 -1.13 8.51 3.47
CA TYR A 174 -2.47 7.97 3.31
C TYR A 174 -3.42 8.92 2.57
N ASP A 175 -4.41 8.36 1.87
CA ASP A 175 -5.56 9.15 1.40
C ASP A 175 -6.50 9.39 2.57
N VAL A 176 -6.86 10.64 2.85
CA VAL A 176 -7.71 10.96 4.01
C VAL A 176 -9.07 11.47 3.58
N PHE A 177 -10.12 10.86 4.13
CA PHE A 177 -11.50 11.27 3.94
C PHE A 177 -12.13 11.59 5.30
N ILE A 178 -12.50 12.86 5.51
CA ILE A 178 -13.17 13.26 6.76
C ILE A 178 -14.68 13.24 6.50
N LEU A 179 -15.40 12.42 7.26
CA LEU A 179 -16.86 12.38 7.22
C LEU A 179 -17.41 13.68 7.79
N LYS A 180 -17.91 14.56 6.90
CA LYS A 180 -18.53 15.82 7.29
C LYS A 180 -19.94 15.60 7.81
N ASP A 181 -20.34 16.48 8.71
CA ASP A 181 -21.64 16.48 9.34
C ASP A 181 -22.79 16.64 8.36
N ALA A 182 -23.56 15.59 8.20
CA ALA A 182 -24.97 15.73 7.96
C ALA A 182 -25.70 14.72 8.85
N PRO A 183 -26.46 15.18 9.88
CA PRO A 183 -27.29 14.29 10.67
C PRO A 183 -28.16 13.44 9.75
N HIS A 184 -28.14 12.12 9.94
CA HIS A 184 -28.92 11.17 9.15
C HIS A 184 -28.52 11.00 7.68
N THR A 185 -27.45 11.63 7.20
CA THR A 185 -26.94 11.28 5.86
C THR A 185 -26.27 9.92 5.94
N PRO A 186 -26.72 8.92 5.15
CA PRO A 186 -26.04 7.65 5.06
C PRO A 186 -24.58 7.90 4.70
N VAL A 187 -23.64 7.33 5.46
CA VAL A 187 -22.25 7.25 4.97
C VAL A 187 -22.32 6.58 3.62
N ASP A 188 -21.83 7.27 2.59
CA ASP A 188 -21.71 6.68 1.27
C ASP A 188 -20.80 5.45 1.39
N ALA A 189 -21.40 4.26 1.38
CA ALA A 189 -20.68 3.02 1.60
C ALA A 189 -19.60 2.79 0.54
N THR A 190 -19.66 3.49 -0.60
CA THR A 190 -18.64 3.42 -1.66
C THR A 190 -17.29 3.98 -1.22
N VAL A 191 -17.22 4.78 -0.14
CA VAL A 191 -15.92 5.28 0.35
C VAL A 191 -15.15 4.27 1.19
N ILE A 192 -15.80 3.18 1.65
CA ILE A 192 -15.21 2.17 2.52
C ILE A 192 -15.02 0.86 1.74
N ASP A 193 -13.78 0.41 1.64
CA ASP A 193 -13.37 -0.83 0.98
C ASP A 193 -12.40 -1.64 1.89
N PRO A 194 -11.98 -2.86 1.50
CA PRO A 194 -11.01 -3.64 2.26
C PRO A 194 -9.64 -2.96 2.48
N ASP A 195 -9.31 -1.93 1.70
CA ASP A 195 -8.08 -1.13 1.79
C ASP A 195 -8.31 0.21 2.50
N THR A 196 -9.40 0.32 3.26
CA THR A 196 -9.78 1.46 4.09
C THR A 196 -9.57 1.17 5.58
N ALA A 197 -9.14 2.17 6.35
CA ALA A 197 -9.21 2.23 7.80
C ALA A 197 -10.30 3.22 8.22
N VAL A 198 -11.17 2.83 9.15
CA VAL A 198 -12.21 3.71 9.68
C VAL A 198 -11.86 4.06 11.14
N ALA A 199 -11.74 5.36 11.42
CA ALA A 199 -11.42 5.88 12.76
C ALA A 199 -12.51 6.84 13.23
N LEU A 200 -13.18 6.49 14.33
CA LEU A 200 -14.20 7.33 14.95
C LEU A 200 -13.57 8.06 16.14
N LEU A 201 -13.37 9.37 16.01
CA LEU A 201 -12.72 10.24 16.99
C LEU A 201 -13.74 11.17 17.67
N GLU A 202 -14.87 10.60 18.07
CA GLU A 202 -15.92 11.29 18.82
C GLU A 202 -16.51 10.38 19.90
N HIS A 203 -17.50 10.89 20.62
CA HIS A 203 -18.17 10.17 21.73
C HIS A 203 -19.69 10.11 21.58
N ASP A 204 -20.22 10.57 20.45
CA ASP A 204 -21.65 10.58 20.16
C ASP A 204 -22.06 9.24 19.53
N LEU A 205 -22.54 8.33 20.37
CA LEU A 205 -22.95 6.99 19.95
C LEU A 205 -24.10 7.00 18.92
N ASP A 206 -24.94 8.03 18.87
CA ASP A 206 -26.03 8.09 17.88
C ASP A 206 -25.47 8.36 16.47
N ARG A 207 -24.37 9.09 16.41
CA ARG A 207 -23.66 9.41 15.16
C ARG A 207 -22.70 8.31 14.75
N GLU A 208 -22.08 7.62 15.70
CA GLU A 208 -21.15 6.53 15.42
C GLU A 208 -21.83 5.27 14.86
N VAL A 209 -23.01 4.91 15.37
CA VAL A 209 -23.67 3.63 15.04
C VAL A 209 -23.93 3.46 13.53
N PRO A 210 -24.47 4.44 12.79
CA PRO A 210 -24.62 4.32 11.34
C PRO A 210 -23.30 4.12 10.60
N ILE A 211 -22.22 4.78 11.04
CA ILE A 211 -20.88 4.68 10.44
C ILE A 211 -20.30 3.29 10.70
N LEU A 212 -20.41 2.81 11.94
CA LEU A 212 -19.98 1.47 12.33
C LEU A 212 -20.75 0.41 11.57
N ALA A 213 -22.07 0.56 11.40
CA ALA A 213 -22.87 -0.38 10.63
C ALA A 213 -22.42 -0.44 9.16
N ALA A 214 -22.11 0.70 8.54
CA ALA A 214 -21.55 0.75 7.19
C ALA A 214 -20.17 0.08 7.11
N ALA A 215 -19.27 0.40 8.04
CA ALA A 215 -17.93 -0.19 8.10
C ALA A 215 -17.98 -1.71 8.32
N LEU A 216 -18.83 -2.20 9.24
CA LEU A 216 -18.97 -3.64 9.50
C LEU A 216 -19.42 -4.40 8.25
N ARG A 217 -20.31 -3.82 7.42
CA ARG A 217 -20.73 -4.40 6.14
C ARG A 217 -19.61 -4.38 5.09
N ALA A 218 -18.91 -3.25 4.95
CA ALA A 218 -17.85 -3.05 3.94
C ALA A 218 -16.55 -3.83 4.22
N LYS A 219 -16.36 -4.29 5.47
CA LYS A 219 -15.20 -5.07 5.91
C LYS A 219 -13.84 -4.40 5.61
N PRO A 220 -13.62 -3.14 6.06
CA PRO A 220 -12.31 -2.49 6.00
C PRO A 220 -11.26 -3.25 6.81
N PHE A 221 -9.98 -3.10 6.49
CA PHE A 221 -8.92 -3.77 7.25
C PHE A 221 -8.82 -3.27 8.71
N TYR A 222 -9.40 -2.10 9.02
CA TYR A 222 -9.35 -1.53 10.36
C TYR A 222 -10.63 -0.77 10.72
N ILE A 223 -11.12 -0.98 11.95
CA ILE A 223 -12.20 -0.20 12.56
C ILE A 223 -11.76 0.17 13.97
N GLY A 224 -11.50 1.45 14.20
CA GLY A 224 -11.08 1.99 15.48
C GLY A 224 -12.10 2.99 15.99
N ALA A 225 -12.39 2.96 17.29
CA ALA A 225 -13.29 3.93 17.90
C ALA A 225 -12.78 4.45 19.24
N LEU A 226 -12.78 5.76 19.38
CA LEU A 226 -12.43 6.45 20.61
C LEU A 226 -13.43 6.11 21.72
N GLY A 227 -12.98 6.20 22.97
CA GLY A 227 -13.83 6.01 24.15
C GLY A 227 -13.30 4.95 25.11
N SER A 228 -13.69 5.10 26.37
CA SER A 228 -13.37 4.15 27.44
C SER A 228 -13.98 2.77 27.21
N SER A 229 -13.55 1.74 27.96
CA SER A 229 -14.19 0.42 27.97
C SER A 229 -15.70 0.52 28.23
N ARG A 230 -16.12 1.41 29.14
CA ARG A 230 -17.53 1.68 29.42
C ARG A 230 -18.28 2.29 28.22
N THR A 231 -17.63 3.16 27.45
CA THR A 231 -18.22 3.72 26.22
C THR A 231 -18.35 2.63 25.16
N HIS A 232 -17.35 1.76 25.06
CA HIS A 232 -17.37 0.63 24.14
C HIS A 232 -18.47 -0.38 24.48
N GLU A 233 -18.71 -0.70 25.75
CA GLU A 233 -19.83 -1.57 26.16
C GLU A 233 -21.19 -1.05 25.67
N LYS A 234 -21.44 0.25 25.79
CA LYS A 234 -22.66 0.88 25.26
C LYS A 234 -22.74 0.81 23.73
N ARG A 235 -21.61 1.00 23.05
CA ARG A 235 -21.49 0.86 21.59
C ARG A 235 -21.84 -0.57 21.15
N VAL A 236 -21.31 -1.57 21.85
CA VAL A 236 -21.60 -2.99 21.63
C VAL A 236 -23.08 -3.28 21.82
N GLU A 237 -23.69 -2.81 22.91
CA GLU A 237 -25.12 -3.00 23.19
C GLU A 237 -26.01 -2.44 22.07
N ARG A 238 -25.72 -1.23 21.58
CA ARG A 238 -26.46 -0.61 20.47
C ARG A 238 -26.31 -1.41 19.17
N LEU A 239 -25.10 -1.83 18.82
CA LEU A 239 -24.86 -2.62 17.61
C LEU A 239 -25.53 -4.00 17.66
N ARG A 240 -25.54 -4.66 18.83
CA ARG A 240 -26.28 -5.90 19.05
C ARG A 240 -27.78 -5.72 18.83
N ARG A 241 -28.36 -4.66 19.40
CA ARG A 241 -29.78 -4.32 19.19
C ARG A 241 -30.11 -4.07 17.72
N SER A 242 -29.15 -3.55 16.95
CA SER A 242 -29.26 -3.38 15.49
C SER A 242 -28.98 -4.65 14.68
N GLY A 243 -28.79 -5.82 15.32
CA GLY A 243 -28.66 -7.12 14.66
C GLY A 243 -27.24 -7.50 14.20
N HIS A 244 -26.20 -6.78 14.63
CA HIS A 244 -24.82 -7.16 14.32
C HIS A 244 -24.33 -8.33 15.18
N SER A 245 -23.60 -9.26 14.58
CA SER A 245 -23.05 -10.42 15.28
C SER A 245 -21.84 -10.06 16.15
N GLU A 246 -21.59 -10.84 17.21
CA GLU A 246 -20.40 -10.71 18.06
C GLU A 246 -19.10 -10.71 17.25
N LYS A 247 -19.00 -11.60 16.24
CA LYS A 247 -17.83 -11.68 15.37
C LYS A 247 -17.60 -10.40 14.58
N ALA A 248 -18.67 -9.73 14.14
CA ALA A 248 -18.54 -8.45 13.45
C ALA A 248 -18.10 -7.36 14.43
N ILE A 249 -18.75 -7.28 15.60
CA ILE A 249 -18.47 -6.27 16.62
C ILE A 249 -17.04 -6.39 17.17
N ALA A 250 -16.53 -7.62 17.34
CA ALA A 250 -15.17 -7.89 17.82
C ALA A 250 -14.06 -7.32 16.92
N ARG A 251 -14.38 -6.90 15.68
CA ARG A 251 -13.44 -6.21 14.78
C ARG A 251 -13.22 -4.74 15.15
N ILE A 252 -14.05 -4.17 16.04
CA ILE A 252 -13.93 -2.79 16.48
C ILE A 252 -12.88 -2.72 17.58
N LYS A 253 -11.77 -2.02 17.32
CA LYS A 253 -10.76 -1.72 18.32
C LYS A 253 -11.15 -0.48 19.12
N ALA A 254 -11.48 -0.67 20.39
CA ALA A 254 -11.85 0.39 21.33
C ALA A 254 -11.29 0.06 22.75
N PRO A 255 -10.46 0.93 23.35
CA PRO A 255 -10.02 2.22 22.84
C PRO A 255 -9.13 2.09 21.59
N ILE A 256 -9.27 3.04 20.68
CA ILE A 256 -8.45 3.17 19.48
C ILE A 256 -6.99 3.55 19.83
N GLY A 257 -6.02 3.10 19.03
CA GLY A 257 -4.62 3.48 19.18
C GLY A 257 -3.78 2.43 19.91
N VAL A 258 -2.46 2.63 19.88
CA VAL A 258 -1.47 1.79 20.58
C VAL A 258 -0.95 2.38 21.88
N PHE A 259 -1.06 3.69 22.05
CA PHE A 259 -0.71 4.36 23.30
C PHE A 259 -1.83 4.18 24.32
N GLY A 260 -1.49 4.33 25.61
CA GLY A 260 -2.48 4.39 26.68
C GLY A 260 -3.35 5.65 26.58
N ARG A 261 -3.75 6.21 27.72
CA ARG A 261 -4.55 7.45 27.73
C ARG A 261 -3.72 8.64 27.22
N ALA A 262 -3.82 8.95 25.94
CA ALA A 262 -3.35 10.20 25.36
C ALA A 262 -4.13 11.37 25.98
N ARG A 263 -3.45 12.45 26.35
CA ARG A 263 -4.05 13.64 26.98
C ARG A 263 -4.07 14.86 26.05
N ASP A 264 -3.59 14.69 24.83
CA ASP A 264 -3.46 15.71 23.80
C ASP A 264 -3.71 15.11 22.41
N ALA A 265 -4.08 15.98 21.46
CA ALA A 265 -4.46 15.58 20.12
C ALA A 265 -3.29 15.00 19.31
N GLN A 266 -2.06 15.45 19.56
CA GLN A 266 -0.86 14.99 18.86
C GLN A 266 -0.51 13.55 19.23
N SER A 267 -0.48 13.25 20.52
CA SER A 267 -0.26 11.90 21.04
C SER A 267 -1.35 10.93 20.58
N LEU A 268 -2.62 11.37 20.57
CA LEU A 268 -3.71 10.57 20.04
C LEU A 268 -3.53 10.31 18.54
N ALA A 269 -3.23 11.34 17.74
CA ALA A 269 -3.01 11.19 16.31
C ALA A 269 -1.89 10.20 16.00
N LEU A 270 -0.72 10.34 16.65
CA LEU A 270 0.40 9.39 16.50
C LEU A 270 -0.01 7.96 16.89
N SER A 271 -0.71 7.82 18.02
CA SER A 271 -1.22 6.53 18.50
C SER A 271 -2.15 5.86 17.49
N VAL A 272 -3.13 6.60 16.95
CA VAL A 272 -4.12 6.09 15.99
C VAL A 272 -3.46 5.72 14.66
N ILE A 273 -2.59 6.57 14.13
CA ILE A 273 -1.95 6.31 12.84
C ILE A 273 -0.95 5.16 12.93
N ALA A 274 -0.21 5.04 14.04
CA ALA A 274 0.65 3.88 14.30
C ALA A 274 -0.15 2.57 14.38
N ASP A 275 -1.32 2.61 15.02
CA ASP A 275 -2.23 1.45 15.11
C ASP A 275 -2.77 1.00 13.75
N ILE A 276 -3.20 1.97 12.92
CA ILE A 276 -3.63 1.73 11.54
C ILE A 276 -2.49 1.10 10.73
N ALA A 277 -1.27 1.62 10.85
CA ALA A 277 -0.11 1.10 10.14
C ALA A 277 0.24 -0.34 10.56
N ALA A 278 0.24 -0.62 11.87
CA ALA A 278 0.49 -1.97 12.40
C ALA A 278 -0.58 -2.97 11.93
N SER A 279 -1.85 -2.57 12.01
CA SER A 279 -2.98 -3.39 11.55
C SER A 279 -2.90 -3.66 10.04
N ARG A 280 -2.46 -2.68 9.26
CA ARG A 280 -2.27 -2.85 7.81
C ARG A 280 -1.18 -3.86 7.48
N GLN A 281 -0.05 -3.83 8.18
CA GLN A 281 1.02 -4.79 7.97
C GLN A 281 0.55 -6.22 8.27
N ALA A 282 -0.13 -6.43 9.39
CA ALA A 282 -0.69 -7.74 9.74
C ALA A 282 -1.72 -8.22 8.70
N TYR A 283 -2.58 -7.32 8.21
CA TYR A 283 -3.58 -7.64 7.19
C TYR A 283 -2.95 -8.08 5.87
N VAL A 284 -1.90 -7.39 5.41
CA VAL A 284 -1.21 -7.73 4.15
C VAL A 284 -0.48 -9.07 4.25
N THR A 285 0.06 -9.44 5.41
CA THR A 285 0.74 -10.73 5.61
C THR A 285 -0.24 -11.91 5.68
N GLN A 286 -1.50 -11.67 6.08
CA GLN A 286 -2.53 -12.70 6.24
C GLN A 286 -3.41 -12.90 4.98
N SER A 287 -3.35 -11.97 4.03
CA SER A 287 -4.17 -11.95 2.80
C SER A 287 -3.42 -12.55 1.62
#